data_AF-Q083P4-F1
#
_entry.id   AF-Q083P4-F1
#
_cell.length_a   1.000
_cell.length_b   1.000
_cell.length_c   1.000
_cell.angle_alpha   90.00
_cell.angle_beta   90.00
_cell.angle_gamma   90.00
#
_symmetry.space_group_name_H-M   'P 1'
#
loop_
_entity.id
_entity.type
_entity.pdbx_description
1 polymer ?
#
loop_
_entity_poly.entity_id
_entity_poly.type
_entity_poly.pdbx_seq_one_letter_code
_entity_poly.pdbx_strand_id
1 'polypeptide(L)'
;MFNYNPRGENLRALEQNILKFRALEMVMILFYVEEIKSLALRTIKVTDEFRKLHSNIDERLPDGTKKIYTKLWKLLVAENILSVEDSKDIEKIIDYRNDIAHSIQELVFDLNVDTYSKSLVKFSGSKYEYGVLERLKKYKESMYEEFSSKYIFELNMKSVLFSQAERTYLLELNRLDKKIIRLLELRKIENKEIGDEMSLLNNEMLNDLRPYHPNNFKNNKQLTSRGVFCMNTLFKLNVSNILVSYLMRVSLGSVNKRKSKWLENNS
;
A
#
# COMPACT_ATOMS: atom_id res chain seq x y z
N MET A 1 8.93 21.10 -4.86
CA MET A 1 7.91 21.34 -3.81
C MET A 1 8.53 20.97 -2.46
N PHE A 2 8.34 21.80 -1.43
CA PHE A 2 9.14 21.88 -0.19
C PHE A 2 9.64 20.54 0.38
N ASN A 3 10.95 20.40 0.60
CA ASN A 3 11.57 19.22 1.25
C ASN A 3 11.37 19.22 2.78
N TYR A 4 10.34 19.89 3.27
CA TYR A 4 10.02 20.06 4.69
C TYR A 4 8.62 19.55 4.94
N ASN A 5 8.42 18.74 5.99
CA ASN A 5 7.09 18.32 6.43
C ASN A 5 6.66 19.12 7.69
N PRO A 6 5.74 20.09 7.55
CA PRO A 6 5.09 20.80 8.66
C PRO A 6 4.58 19.94 9.81
N ARG A 7 4.18 18.70 9.50
CA ARG A 7 3.50 17.79 10.42
C ARG A 7 4.43 16.78 11.08
N GLY A 8 5.75 16.88 10.85
CA GLY A 8 6.76 16.01 11.45
C GLY A 8 7.03 14.73 10.67
N GLU A 9 7.63 13.74 11.32
CA GLU A 9 8.09 12.49 10.66
C GLU A 9 7.08 11.35 10.77
N ASN A 10 6.02 11.51 11.56
CA ASN A 10 4.98 10.50 11.71
C ASN A 10 4.13 10.38 10.45
N LEU A 11 3.78 9.13 10.09
CA LEU A 11 2.80 8.85 9.04
C LEU A 11 1.47 9.53 9.36
N ARG A 12 0.87 10.24 8.39
CA ARG A 12 -0.47 10.79 8.57
C ARG A 12 -1.50 9.67 8.39
N ALA A 13 -2.76 9.97 8.72
CA ALA A 13 -3.84 8.99 8.64
C ALA A 13 -3.92 8.31 7.26
N LEU A 14 -3.71 9.03 6.16
CA LEU A 14 -3.75 8.43 4.82
C LEU A 14 -2.70 7.32 4.68
N GLU A 15 -1.44 7.65 4.92
CA GLU A 15 -0.30 6.75 4.77
C GLU A 15 -0.40 5.57 5.75
N GLN A 16 -0.90 5.79 6.97
CA GLN A 16 -1.19 4.72 7.93
C GLN A 16 -2.29 3.76 7.44
N ASN A 17 -3.36 4.26 6.82
CA ASN A 17 -4.42 3.38 6.31
C ASN A 17 -3.95 2.63 5.06
N ILE A 18 -3.14 3.24 4.19
CA ILE A 18 -2.50 2.54 3.06
C ILE A 18 -1.59 1.42 3.57
N LEU A 19 -0.77 1.69 4.59
CA LEU A 19 0.11 0.68 5.19
C LEU A 19 -0.70 -0.52 5.72
N LYS A 20 -1.79 -0.26 6.46
CA LYS A 20 -2.69 -1.31 6.97
C LYS A 20 -3.36 -2.08 5.85
N PHE A 21 -3.82 -1.39 4.81
CA PHE A 21 -4.45 -2.02 3.64
C PHE A 21 -3.47 -2.97 2.96
N ARG A 22 -2.26 -2.50 2.64
CA ARG A 22 -1.22 -3.34 2.03
C ARG A 22 -0.86 -4.53 2.92
N ALA A 23 -0.71 -4.31 4.22
CA ALA A 23 -0.39 -5.40 5.15
C ALA A 23 -1.47 -6.50 5.14
N LEU A 24 -2.76 -6.12 5.18
CA LEU A 24 -3.87 -7.07 5.10
C LEU A 24 -3.96 -7.74 3.73
N GLU A 25 -3.78 -6.98 2.65
CA GLU A 25 -3.82 -7.52 1.29
C GLU A 25 -2.69 -8.54 1.08
N MET A 26 -1.47 -8.26 1.54
CA MET A 26 -0.34 -9.19 1.52
C MET A 26 -0.63 -10.49 2.29
N VAL A 27 -1.24 -10.41 3.48
CA VAL A 27 -1.66 -11.60 4.23
C VAL A 27 -2.66 -12.44 3.42
N MET A 28 -3.63 -11.79 2.76
CA MET A 28 -4.58 -12.49 1.90
C MET A 28 -3.88 -13.12 0.69
N ILE A 29 -2.94 -12.43 0.05
CA ILE A 29 -2.15 -12.97 -1.07
C ILE A 29 -1.40 -14.23 -0.65
N LEU A 30 -0.71 -14.22 0.50
CA LEU A 30 -0.03 -15.40 1.03
C LEU A 30 -1.00 -16.59 1.17
N PHE A 31 -2.21 -16.33 1.69
CA PHE A 31 -3.24 -17.36 1.85
C PHE A 31 -3.75 -17.89 0.50
N TYR A 32 -4.19 -17.01 -0.41
CA TYR A 32 -4.78 -17.42 -1.69
C TYR A 32 -3.78 -18.15 -2.59
N VAL A 33 -2.50 -17.79 -2.57
CA VAL A 33 -1.47 -18.52 -3.34
C VAL A 33 -1.38 -19.97 -2.88
N GLU A 34 -1.35 -20.22 -1.56
CA GLU A 34 -1.33 -21.58 -1.04
C GLU A 34 -2.65 -22.31 -1.29
N GLU A 35 -3.78 -21.60 -1.23
CA GLU A 35 -5.09 -22.17 -1.51
C GLU A 35 -5.22 -22.64 -2.97
N ILE A 36 -4.82 -21.81 -3.95
CA ILE A 36 -4.82 -22.16 -5.38
C ILE A 36 -3.91 -23.36 -5.65
N LYS A 37 -2.69 -23.35 -5.09
CA LYS A 37 -1.75 -24.48 -5.19
C LYS A 37 -2.34 -25.76 -4.61
N SER A 38 -2.95 -25.67 -3.43
CA SER A 38 -3.56 -26.81 -2.75
C SER A 38 -4.80 -27.33 -3.49
N LEU A 39 -5.64 -26.43 -4.00
CA LEU A 39 -6.83 -26.75 -4.76
C LEU A 39 -6.46 -27.53 -6.02
N ALA A 40 -5.59 -26.96 -6.85
CA ALA A 40 -5.12 -27.60 -8.08
C ALA A 40 -4.55 -29.00 -7.81
N LEU A 41 -3.59 -29.10 -6.89
CA LEU A 41 -2.88 -30.34 -6.65
C LEU A 41 -3.81 -31.44 -6.14
N ARG A 42 -4.67 -31.11 -5.18
CA ARG A 42 -5.57 -32.07 -4.55
C ARG A 42 -6.64 -32.56 -5.51
N THR A 43 -7.25 -31.66 -6.28
CA THR A 43 -8.26 -32.04 -7.27
C THR A 43 -7.71 -33.00 -8.32
N ILE A 44 -6.48 -32.76 -8.82
CA ILE A 44 -5.82 -33.69 -9.73
C ILE A 44 -5.54 -35.04 -9.07
N LYS A 45 -4.94 -35.04 -7.87
CA LYS A 45 -4.61 -36.28 -7.15
C LYS A 45 -5.83 -37.14 -6.85
N VAL A 46 -6.88 -36.55 -6.30
CA VAL A 46 -8.11 -37.28 -5.96
C VAL A 46 -8.77 -37.85 -7.22
N THR A 47 -8.76 -37.09 -8.32
CA THR A 47 -9.27 -37.57 -9.61
C THR A 47 -8.43 -38.72 -10.16
N ASP A 48 -7.10 -38.66 -10.02
CA ASP A 48 -6.19 -39.71 -10.47
C ASP A 48 -6.32 -40.98 -9.63
N GLU A 49 -6.39 -40.86 -8.31
CA GLU A 49 -6.63 -41.96 -7.38
C GLU A 49 -7.94 -42.68 -7.72
N PHE A 50 -9.00 -41.91 -7.98
CA PHE A 50 -10.29 -42.47 -8.39
C PHE A 50 -10.21 -43.21 -9.73
N ARG A 51 -9.54 -42.63 -10.73
CA ARG A 51 -9.35 -43.24 -12.07
C ARG A 51 -8.48 -44.50 -12.01
N LYS A 52 -7.45 -44.51 -11.16
CA LYS A 52 -6.62 -45.69 -10.92
C LYS A 52 -7.44 -46.82 -10.32
N LEU A 53 -8.28 -46.50 -9.32
CA LEU A 53 -9.11 -47.49 -8.63
C LEU A 53 -10.21 -48.08 -9.53
N HIS A 54 -10.82 -47.27 -10.41
CA HIS A 54 -11.98 -47.70 -11.22
C HIS A 54 -11.64 -48.09 -12.67
N SER A 55 -10.55 -47.57 -13.22
CA SER A 55 -10.22 -47.71 -14.64
C SER A 55 -8.77 -48.12 -14.89
N ASN A 56 -7.99 -48.39 -13.83
CA ASN A 56 -6.60 -48.81 -13.90
C ASN A 56 -5.72 -47.86 -14.75
N ILE A 57 -6.06 -46.57 -14.74
CA ILE A 57 -5.29 -45.51 -15.40
C ILE A 57 -4.24 -44.99 -14.42
N ASP A 58 -3.00 -44.87 -14.88
CA ASP A 58 -1.89 -44.37 -14.06
C ASP A 58 -2.10 -42.92 -13.60
N GLU A 59 -1.61 -42.61 -12.40
CA GLU A 59 -1.60 -41.27 -11.85
C GLU A 59 -0.71 -40.33 -12.69
N ARG A 60 -1.23 -39.15 -13.02
CA ARG A 60 -0.48 -38.13 -13.77
C ARG A 60 0.56 -37.45 -12.89
N LEU A 61 0.30 -37.37 -11.58
CA LEU A 61 1.18 -36.76 -10.57
C LEU A 61 1.41 -37.69 -9.36
N PRO A 62 2.20 -38.77 -9.52
CA PRO A 62 2.47 -39.72 -8.44
C PRO A 62 3.31 -39.09 -7.31
N ASP A 63 3.25 -39.71 -6.13
CA ASP A 63 4.03 -39.27 -4.97
C ASP A 63 5.55 -39.32 -5.23
N GLY A 64 6.26 -38.33 -4.69
CA GLY A 64 7.71 -38.14 -4.95
C GLY A 64 8.03 -37.42 -6.26
N THR A 65 7.02 -36.94 -7.01
CA THR A 65 7.23 -36.15 -8.23
C THR A 65 8.07 -34.90 -7.97
N LYS A 66 9.27 -34.85 -8.56
CA LYS A 66 10.13 -33.65 -8.56
C LYS A 66 9.48 -32.49 -9.32
N LYS A 67 9.62 -31.26 -8.79
CA LYS A 67 9.05 -30.01 -9.34
C LYS A 67 7.54 -30.11 -9.57
N ILE A 68 6.82 -30.55 -8.53
CA ILE A 68 5.39 -30.88 -8.60
C ILE A 68 4.54 -29.72 -9.16
N TYR A 69 4.75 -28.49 -8.70
CA TYR A 69 3.96 -27.33 -9.15
C TYR A 69 4.24 -26.96 -10.61
N THR A 70 5.49 -27.04 -11.07
CA THR A 70 5.82 -26.80 -12.49
C THR A 70 5.13 -27.80 -13.41
N LYS A 71 5.04 -29.07 -12.99
CA LYS A 71 4.32 -30.10 -13.75
C LYS A 71 2.80 -29.90 -13.67
N LEU A 72 2.29 -29.54 -12.49
CA LEU A 72 0.89 -29.25 -12.26
C LEU A 72 0.39 -28.11 -13.17
N TRP A 73 1.10 -26.97 -13.23
CA TRP A 73 0.68 -25.86 -14.08
C TRP A 73 0.69 -26.22 -15.57
N LYS A 74 1.68 -26.99 -16.02
CA LYS A 74 1.70 -27.51 -17.40
C LYS A 74 0.52 -28.44 -17.69
N LEU A 75 0.17 -29.29 -16.73
CA LEU A 75 -0.99 -30.18 -16.84
C LEU A 75 -2.30 -29.38 -16.96
N LEU A 76 -2.50 -28.39 -16.09
CA LEU A 76 -3.70 -27.56 -16.10
C LEU A 76 -3.87 -26.78 -17.40
N VAL A 77 -2.76 -26.31 -17.99
CA VAL A 77 -2.78 -25.68 -19.32
C VAL A 77 -3.12 -26.69 -20.41
N ALA A 78 -2.52 -27.89 -20.39
CA ALA A 78 -2.80 -28.93 -21.37
C ALA A 78 -4.27 -29.40 -21.33
N GLU A 79 -4.91 -29.33 -20.17
CA GLU A 79 -6.31 -29.71 -19.94
C GLU A 79 -7.29 -28.55 -20.11
N ASN A 80 -6.82 -27.39 -20.59
CA ASN A 80 -7.58 -26.15 -20.77
C ASN A 80 -8.28 -25.64 -19.50
N ILE A 81 -7.72 -25.92 -18.33
CA ILE A 81 -8.20 -25.42 -17.03
C ILE A 81 -7.65 -24.02 -16.76
N LEU A 82 -6.45 -23.75 -17.27
CA LEU A 82 -5.81 -22.44 -17.23
C LEU A 82 -5.33 -22.07 -18.64
N SER A 83 -5.41 -20.79 -19.00
CA SER A 83 -4.68 -20.31 -20.18
C SER A 83 -3.17 -20.28 -19.91
N VAL A 84 -2.38 -20.18 -20.99
CA VAL A 84 -0.92 -20.01 -20.88
C VAL A 84 -0.59 -18.70 -20.16
N GLU A 85 -1.39 -17.67 -20.39
CA GLU A 85 -1.28 -16.35 -19.78
C GLU A 85 -1.57 -16.41 -18.28
N ASP A 86 -2.64 -17.10 -17.87
CA ASP A 86 -3.01 -17.25 -16.45
C ASP A 86 -1.94 -18.02 -15.68
N SER A 87 -1.43 -19.10 -16.28
CA SER A 87 -0.35 -19.90 -15.70
C SER A 87 0.92 -19.07 -15.45
N LYS A 88 1.30 -18.24 -16.43
CA LYS A 88 2.43 -17.30 -16.29
C LYS A 88 2.19 -16.23 -15.24
N ASP A 89 0.97 -15.71 -15.14
CA ASP A 89 0.65 -14.72 -14.10
C ASP A 89 0.67 -15.33 -12.71
N ILE A 90 0.14 -16.55 -12.53
CA ILE A 90 0.23 -17.29 -11.25
C ILE A 90 1.70 -17.51 -10.85
N GLU A 91 2.58 -17.86 -11.79
CA GLU A 91 4.02 -17.98 -11.50
C GLU A 91 4.62 -16.64 -11.02
N LYS A 92 4.29 -15.52 -11.67
CA LYS A 92 4.73 -14.19 -11.19
C LYS A 92 4.18 -13.84 -9.81
N ILE A 93 2.93 -14.19 -9.52
CA ILE A 93 2.32 -13.96 -8.21
C ILE A 93 2.99 -14.82 -7.14
N ILE A 94 3.43 -16.03 -7.47
CA ILE A 94 4.23 -16.87 -6.55
C ILE A 94 5.58 -16.21 -6.26
N ASP A 95 6.23 -15.61 -7.25
CA ASP A 95 7.46 -14.83 -7.03
C ASP A 95 7.20 -13.61 -6.15
N TYR A 96 6.13 -12.85 -6.42
CA TYR A 96 5.72 -11.73 -5.58
C TYR A 96 5.37 -12.15 -4.14
N ARG A 97 4.77 -13.32 -3.94
CA ARG A 97 4.55 -13.92 -2.63
C ARG A 97 5.87 -14.15 -1.89
N ASN A 98 6.93 -14.56 -2.59
CA ASN A 98 8.25 -14.70 -1.99
C ASN A 98 8.83 -13.34 -1.60
N ASP A 99 8.64 -12.31 -2.43
CA ASP A 99 9.01 -10.93 -2.07
C ASP A 99 8.28 -10.45 -0.81
N ILE A 100 6.97 -10.73 -0.69
CA ILE A 100 6.19 -10.44 0.53
C ILE A 100 6.82 -11.14 1.75
N ALA A 101 7.22 -12.40 1.61
CA ALA A 101 7.74 -13.20 2.70
C ALA A 101 9.15 -12.80 3.14
N HIS A 102 9.98 -12.27 2.22
CA HIS A 102 11.39 -11.97 2.48
C HIS A 102 11.70 -10.48 2.61
N SER A 103 10.90 -9.61 1.99
CA SER A 103 11.21 -8.20 1.79
C SER A 103 10.01 -7.28 2.01
N ILE A 104 9.15 -7.58 3.00
CA ILE A 104 7.94 -6.79 3.30
C ILE A 104 8.25 -5.29 3.52
N GLN A 105 9.39 -4.97 4.13
CA GLN A 105 9.83 -3.60 4.36
C GLN A 105 9.99 -2.80 3.05
N GLU A 106 10.41 -3.45 1.96
CA GLU A 106 10.60 -2.80 0.66
C GLU A 106 9.26 -2.46 0.00
N LEU A 107 8.23 -3.27 0.25
CA LEU A 107 6.88 -3.11 -0.32
C LEU A 107 6.07 -1.97 0.34
N VAL A 108 6.54 -1.41 1.46
CA VAL A 108 5.85 -0.34 2.19
C VAL A 108 6.67 0.93 2.31
N PHE A 109 7.90 0.91 1.81
CA PHE A 109 8.90 1.92 2.07
C PHE A 109 8.61 3.28 1.43
N ASP A 110 7.86 3.29 0.32
CA ASP A 110 7.35 4.48 -0.35
C ASP A 110 6.39 5.32 0.51
N LEU A 111 5.83 4.74 1.57
CA LEU A 111 4.95 5.45 2.51
C LEU A 111 5.72 6.26 3.55
N ASN A 112 7.02 5.99 3.73
CA ASN A 112 7.82 6.67 4.74
C ASN A 112 8.03 8.14 4.38
N VAL A 113 7.94 8.98 5.41
CA VAL A 113 7.99 10.44 5.26
C VAL A 113 9.40 10.98 5.46
N ASP A 114 10.26 10.22 6.14
CA ASP A 114 11.62 10.60 6.47
C ASP A 114 12.53 10.64 5.23
N THR A 115 13.56 11.49 5.31
CA THR A 115 14.42 11.80 4.17
C THR A 115 15.34 10.63 3.79
N TYR A 116 15.71 9.80 4.77
CA TYR A 116 16.57 8.63 4.57
C TYR A 116 15.82 7.52 3.83
N SER A 117 14.54 7.32 4.17
CA SER A 117 13.71 6.38 3.45
C SER A 117 13.50 6.81 2.00
N LYS A 118 13.26 8.08 1.72
CA LYS A 118 13.11 8.58 0.35
C LYS A 118 14.34 8.36 -0.54
N SER A 119 15.56 8.35 0.01
CA SER A 119 16.77 8.05 -0.77
C SER A 119 16.92 6.56 -1.06
N LEU A 120 16.55 5.69 -0.12
CA LEU A 120 16.63 4.24 -0.27
C LEU A 120 15.55 3.67 -1.23
N VAL A 121 14.35 4.27 -1.34
CA VAL A 121 13.29 3.86 -2.30
C VAL A 121 13.80 3.90 -3.75
N LYS A 122 14.76 4.79 -4.07
CA LYS A 122 15.33 4.90 -5.42
C LYS A 122 16.23 3.74 -5.80
N PHE A 123 16.70 2.97 -4.82
CA PHE A 123 17.63 1.86 -5.01
C PHE A 123 16.99 0.47 -4.77
N SER A 124 15.79 0.41 -4.18
CA SER A 124 15.07 -0.86 -4.01
C SER A 124 14.38 -1.28 -5.31
N GLY A 125 14.53 -2.56 -5.68
CA GLY A 125 13.95 -3.13 -6.90
C GLY A 125 12.49 -3.54 -6.74
N SER A 126 12.09 -3.99 -5.54
CA SER A 126 10.76 -4.52 -5.29
C SER A 126 9.77 -3.41 -4.96
N LYS A 127 8.61 -3.45 -5.63
CA LYS A 127 7.51 -2.50 -5.43
C LYS A 127 6.24 -3.25 -5.12
N TYR A 128 5.39 -2.61 -4.33
CA TYR A 128 4.04 -3.10 -4.11
C TYR A 128 3.28 -3.25 -5.43
N GLU A 129 2.80 -4.45 -5.70
CA GLU A 129 1.97 -4.73 -6.87
C GLU A 129 0.49 -4.69 -6.49
N TYR A 130 -0.25 -3.79 -7.14
CA TYR A 130 -1.68 -3.61 -6.94
C TYR A 130 -2.49 -4.62 -7.76
N GLY A 131 -3.63 -5.04 -7.22
CA GLY A 131 -4.60 -5.88 -7.94
C GLY A 131 -4.24 -7.37 -7.98
N VAL A 132 -3.18 -7.80 -7.27
CA VAL A 132 -2.77 -9.21 -7.20
C VAL A 132 -3.84 -10.05 -6.52
N LEU A 133 -4.44 -9.53 -5.45
CA LEU A 133 -5.49 -10.24 -4.70
C LEU A 133 -6.74 -10.51 -5.57
N GLU A 134 -7.14 -9.52 -6.38
CA GLU A 134 -8.28 -9.63 -7.30
C GLU A 134 -8.01 -10.67 -8.38
N ARG A 135 -6.80 -10.72 -8.94
CA ARG A 135 -6.42 -11.74 -9.91
C ARG A 135 -6.43 -13.14 -9.28
N LEU A 136 -5.89 -13.31 -8.07
CA LEU A 136 -5.93 -14.58 -7.34
C LEU A 136 -7.36 -15.07 -7.09
N LYS A 137 -8.28 -14.18 -6.68
CA LYS A 137 -9.70 -14.53 -6.51
C LYS A 137 -10.31 -15.01 -7.82
N LYS A 138 -10.05 -14.28 -8.92
CA LYS A 138 -10.52 -14.66 -10.25
C LYS A 138 -9.99 -16.03 -10.68
N TYR A 139 -8.71 -16.32 -10.43
CA TYR A 139 -8.13 -17.63 -10.75
C TYR A 139 -8.74 -18.75 -9.92
N LYS A 140 -8.96 -18.52 -8.61
CA LYS A 140 -9.66 -19.48 -7.75
C LYS A 140 -11.06 -19.78 -8.30
N GLU A 141 -11.86 -18.76 -8.61
CA GLU A 141 -13.21 -18.90 -9.15
C GLU A 141 -13.22 -19.66 -10.49
N SER A 142 -12.40 -19.23 -11.44
CA SER A 142 -12.29 -19.88 -12.76
C SER A 142 -11.86 -21.35 -12.65
N MET A 143 -10.89 -21.66 -11.77
CA MET A 143 -10.49 -23.05 -11.54
C MET A 143 -11.60 -23.87 -10.92
N TYR A 144 -12.39 -23.32 -9.98
CA TYR A 144 -13.53 -24.02 -9.42
C TYR A 144 -14.58 -24.36 -10.48
N GLU A 145 -14.90 -23.41 -11.36
CA GLU A 145 -15.83 -23.61 -12.48
C GLU A 145 -15.36 -24.73 -13.41
N GLU A 146 -14.11 -24.65 -13.88
CA GLU A 146 -13.55 -25.66 -14.79
C GLU A 146 -13.46 -27.05 -14.14
N PHE A 147 -13.00 -27.13 -12.89
CA PHE A 147 -12.91 -28.40 -12.17
C PHE A 147 -14.27 -29.03 -11.91
N SER A 148 -15.31 -28.23 -11.61
CA SER A 148 -16.65 -28.74 -11.28
C SER A 148 -17.29 -29.56 -12.40
N SER A 149 -16.88 -29.31 -13.64
CA SER A 149 -17.43 -30.00 -14.81
C SER A 149 -16.85 -31.41 -15.02
N LYS A 150 -15.62 -31.68 -14.55
CA LYS A 150 -14.80 -32.82 -15.03
C LYS A 150 -14.01 -33.56 -13.94
N TYR A 151 -13.93 -33.02 -12.73
CA TYR A 151 -13.03 -33.51 -11.67
C TYR A 151 -13.76 -33.82 -10.38
N ILE A 152 -13.14 -34.66 -9.55
CA ILE A 152 -13.64 -34.99 -8.23
C ILE A 152 -13.04 -34.01 -7.22
N PHE A 153 -13.92 -33.34 -6.48
CA PHE A 153 -13.54 -32.45 -5.40
C PHE A 153 -13.52 -33.16 -4.07
N GLU A 154 -12.49 -32.84 -3.29
CA GLU A 154 -12.44 -33.17 -1.87
C GLU A 154 -12.62 -31.88 -1.06
N LEU A 155 -13.51 -31.89 -0.06
CA LEU A 155 -13.79 -30.71 0.76
C LEU A 155 -12.53 -30.27 1.52
N ASN A 156 -12.09 -29.02 1.34
CA ASN A 156 -10.89 -28.50 2.01
C ASN A 156 -11.21 -27.93 3.38
N MET A 157 -10.99 -28.72 4.44
CA MET A 157 -11.21 -28.28 5.81
C MET A 157 -10.37 -27.05 6.19
N LYS A 158 -9.18 -26.83 5.60
CA LYS A 158 -8.38 -25.63 5.87
C LYS A 158 -9.03 -24.36 5.32
N SER A 159 -9.60 -24.44 4.13
CA SER A 159 -10.37 -23.33 3.52
C SER A 159 -11.62 -23.03 4.36
N VAL A 160 -12.33 -24.08 4.83
CA VAL A 160 -13.48 -23.94 5.74
C VAL A 160 -13.08 -23.26 7.06
N LEU A 161 -11.96 -23.66 7.67
CA LEU A 161 -11.46 -23.08 8.91
C LEU A 161 -11.04 -21.60 8.76
N PHE A 162 -10.61 -21.19 7.56
CA PHE A 162 -10.21 -19.80 7.29
C PHE A 162 -11.37 -18.90 6.85
N SER A 163 -12.52 -19.47 6.46
CA SER A 163 -13.65 -18.73 5.88
C SER A 163 -14.11 -17.50 6.68
N GLN A 164 -14.15 -17.59 8.02
CA GLN A 164 -14.51 -16.45 8.88
C GLN A 164 -13.43 -15.36 8.88
N ALA A 165 -12.15 -15.77 8.89
CA ALA A 165 -11.03 -14.84 8.82
C ALA A 165 -10.97 -14.17 7.45
N GLU A 166 -11.11 -14.93 6.36
CA GLU A 166 -11.21 -14.44 4.98
C GLU A 166 -12.28 -13.36 4.88
N ARG A 167 -13.52 -13.67 5.28
CA ARG A 167 -14.63 -12.72 5.25
C ARG A 167 -14.33 -11.45 6.05
N THR A 168 -13.73 -11.59 7.23
CA THR A 168 -13.38 -10.46 8.09
C THR A 168 -12.33 -9.57 7.45
N TYR A 169 -11.27 -10.16 6.89
CA TYR A 169 -10.21 -9.43 6.22
C TYR A 169 -10.70 -8.73 4.96
N LEU A 170 -11.57 -9.36 4.15
CA LEU A 170 -12.19 -8.74 2.98
C LEU A 170 -13.07 -7.55 3.35
N LEU A 171 -13.86 -7.65 4.44
CA LEU A 171 -14.64 -6.53 4.94
C LEU A 171 -13.76 -5.37 5.40
N GLU A 172 -12.65 -5.67 6.08
CA GLU A 172 -11.72 -4.64 6.54
C GLU A 172 -10.96 -3.97 5.40
N LEU A 173 -10.52 -4.73 4.39
CA LEU A 173 -9.94 -4.18 3.16
C LEU A 173 -10.90 -3.19 2.49
N ASN A 174 -12.17 -3.56 2.32
CA ASN A 174 -13.19 -2.67 1.74
C ASN A 174 -13.42 -1.41 2.58
N ARG A 175 -13.35 -1.49 3.90
CA ARG A 175 -13.47 -0.32 4.79
C ARG A 175 -12.26 0.60 4.68
N LEU A 176 -11.07 0.02 4.65
CA LEU A 176 -9.82 0.76 4.49
C LEU A 176 -9.76 1.46 3.13
N ASP A 177 -10.14 0.78 2.05
CA ASP A 177 -10.17 1.34 0.70
C ASP A 177 -11.04 2.60 0.62
N LYS A 178 -12.30 2.52 1.07
CA LYS A 178 -13.21 3.68 1.14
C LYS A 178 -12.62 4.84 1.95
N LYS A 179 -11.94 4.52 3.06
CA LYS A 179 -11.30 5.52 3.90
C LYS A 179 -10.08 6.15 3.24
N ILE A 180 -9.27 5.37 2.52
CA ILE A 180 -8.12 5.84 1.76
C ILE A 180 -8.58 6.78 0.65
N ILE A 181 -9.60 6.40 -0.14
CA ILE A 181 -10.17 7.22 -1.22
C ILE A 181 -10.61 8.58 -0.66
N ARG A 182 -11.41 8.59 0.41
CA ARG A 182 -11.83 9.84 1.06
C ARG A 182 -10.66 10.69 1.53
N LEU A 183 -9.63 10.09 2.15
CA LEU A 183 -8.46 10.81 2.63
C LEU A 183 -7.58 11.35 1.48
N LEU A 184 -7.54 10.66 0.33
CA LEU A 184 -6.88 11.13 -0.88
C LEU A 184 -7.57 12.36 -1.44
N GLU A 185 -8.91 12.36 -1.51
CA GLU A 185 -9.69 13.52 -1.95
C GLU A 185 -9.45 14.73 -1.05
N LEU A 186 -9.51 14.54 0.27
CA LEU A 186 -9.21 15.60 1.23
C LEU A 186 -7.78 16.13 1.08
N ARG A 187 -6.81 15.26 0.80
CA ARG A 187 -5.41 15.68 0.55
C ARG A 187 -5.28 16.49 -0.74
N LYS A 188 -6.00 16.12 -1.79
CA LYS A 188 -6.01 16.86 -3.06
C LYS A 188 -6.57 18.27 -2.87
N ILE A 189 -7.67 18.40 -2.13
CA ILE A 189 -8.27 19.70 -1.80
C ILE A 189 -7.28 20.54 -0.97
N GLU A 190 -6.72 19.99 0.10
CA GLU A 190 -5.72 20.67 0.94
C GLU A 190 -4.52 21.16 0.11
N ASN A 191 -3.97 20.32 -0.77
CA ASN A 191 -2.84 20.70 -1.61
C ASN A 191 -3.20 21.81 -2.60
N LYS A 192 -4.43 21.81 -3.13
CA LYS A 192 -4.93 22.86 -4.02
C LYS A 192 -5.06 24.18 -3.27
N GLU A 193 -5.69 24.18 -2.10
CA GLU A 193 -5.84 25.38 -1.26
C GLU A 193 -4.49 26.00 -0.92
N ILE A 194 -3.51 25.19 -0.53
CA ILE A 194 -2.13 25.65 -0.26
C ILE A 194 -1.47 26.22 -1.52
N GLY A 195 -1.69 25.60 -2.69
CA GLY A 195 -1.17 26.07 -3.97
C GLY A 195 -1.78 27.41 -4.40
N ASP A 196 -3.10 27.54 -4.28
CA ASP A 196 -3.84 28.76 -4.58
C ASP A 196 -3.37 29.89 -3.65
N GLU A 197 -3.25 29.62 -2.35
CA GLU A 197 -2.76 30.58 -1.36
C GLU A 197 -1.31 31.00 -1.63
N MET A 198 -0.43 30.05 -1.99
CA MET A 198 0.94 30.34 -2.38
C MET A 198 1.01 31.23 -3.63
N SER A 199 0.09 31.06 -4.59
CA SER A 199 0.05 31.87 -5.81
C SER A 199 -0.37 33.32 -5.57
N LEU A 200 -1.17 33.57 -4.53
CA LEU A 200 -1.63 34.91 -4.14
C LEU A 200 -0.55 35.72 -3.41
N LEU A 201 0.45 35.05 -2.82
CA LEU A 201 1.60 35.72 -2.23
C LEU A 201 2.52 36.25 -3.33
N ASN A 202 2.58 37.58 -3.50
CA ASN A 202 3.48 38.21 -4.46
C ASN A 202 4.94 37.79 -4.17
N ASN A 203 5.67 37.39 -5.21
CA ASN A 203 7.09 37.00 -5.14
C ASN A 203 7.97 38.10 -4.54
N GLU A 204 7.65 39.38 -4.76
CA GLU A 204 8.36 40.51 -4.16
C GLU A 204 8.25 40.49 -2.63
N MET A 205 7.05 40.23 -2.09
CA MET A 205 6.83 40.15 -0.65
C MET A 205 7.58 38.97 -0.03
N LEU A 206 7.63 37.83 -0.72
CA LEU A 206 8.41 36.66 -0.27
C LEU A 206 9.92 36.94 -0.32
N ASN A 207 10.39 37.71 -1.31
CA ASN A 207 11.79 38.12 -1.44
C ASN A 207 12.23 39.12 -0.37
N ASP A 208 11.30 39.97 0.10
CA ASP A 208 11.55 40.92 1.17
C ASP A 208 11.51 40.24 2.55
N LEU A 209 10.47 39.46 2.81
CA LEU A 209 10.30 38.75 4.09
C LEU A 209 11.35 37.65 4.28
N ARG A 210 11.78 37.01 3.19
CA ARG A 210 12.67 35.83 3.15
C ARG A 210 12.32 34.81 4.25
N PRO A 211 11.13 34.20 4.23
CA PRO A 211 10.64 33.38 5.34
C PRO A 211 11.56 32.20 5.70
N TYR A 212 12.26 31.63 4.71
CA TYR A 212 13.15 30.49 4.86
C TYR A 212 14.58 30.87 5.31
N HIS A 213 14.89 32.15 5.48
CA HIS A 213 16.27 32.60 5.69
C HIS A 213 16.83 32.14 7.05
N PRO A 214 18.07 31.60 7.12
CA PRO A 214 18.67 31.14 8.39
C PRO A 214 18.67 32.19 9.51
N ASN A 215 18.86 33.47 9.18
CA ASN A 215 18.81 34.59 10.15
C ASN A 215 17.45 34.77 10.87
N ASN A 216 16.39 34.11 10.43
CA ASN A 216 15.13 34.05 11.16
C ASN A 216 15.24 33.14 12.41
N PHE A 217 16.33 32.38 12.54
CA PHE A 217 16.57 31.39 13.58
C PHE A 217 17.87 31.69 14.34
N LYS A 218 17.85 31.44 15.63
CA LYS A 218 19.03 31.37 16.50
C LYS A 218 19.69 29.99 16.38
N ASN A 219 20.90 29.84 16.88
CA ASN A 219 21.62 28.56 16.91
C ASN A 219 20.84 27.43 17.61
N ASN A 220 19.98 27.76 18.58
CA ASN A 220 19.10 26.82 19.27
C ASN A 220 17.75 26.57 18.55
N LYS A 221 17.62 26.95 17.27
CA LYS A 221 16.42 26.83 16.43
C LYS A 221 15.21 27.65 16.90
N GLN A 222 15.34 28.53 17.90
CA GLN A 222 14.30 29.49 18.26
C GLN A 222 14.26 30.66 17.26
N LEU A 223 13.10 31.30 17.09
CA LEU A 223 13.01 32.49 16.23
C LEU A 223 13.79 33.68 16.81
N THR A 224 14.47 34.42 15.93
CA THR A 224 15.01 35.75 16.21
C THR A 224 13.90 36.80 16.20
N SER A 225 14.19 38.04 16.60
CA SER A 225 13.25 39.17 16.45
C SER A 225 12.77 39.32 14.99
N ARG A 226 13.69 39.19 14.04
CA ARG A 226 13.39 39.15 12.59
C ARG A 226 12.45 37.99 12.23
N GLY A 227 12.71 36.78 12.75
CA GLY A 227 11.85 35.62 12.52
C GLY A 227 10.44 35.81 13.10
N VAL A 228 10.32 36.42 14.28
CA VAL A 228 9.02 36.77 14.88
C VAL A 228 8.28 37.82 14.03
N PHE A 229 8.99 38.86 13.58
CA PHE A 229 8.42 39.87 12.69
C PHE A 229 7.91 39.23 11.40
N CYS A 230 8.72 38.40 10.74
CA CYS A 230 8.32 37.69 9.52
C CYS A 230 7.04 36.85 9.74
N MET A 231 6.98 36.08 10.83
CA MET A 231 5.83 35.24 11.14
C MET A 231 4.56 36.07 11.41
N ASN A 232 4.69 37.15 12.17
CA ASN A 232 3.57 38.06 12.45
C ASN A 232 3.06 38.76 11.18
N THR A 233 3.96 39.14 10.27
CA THR A 233 3.56 39.72 8.97
C THR A 233 2.78 38.70 8.14
N LEU A 234 3.20 37.44 8.09
CA LEU A 234 2.45 36.38 7.42
C LEU A 234 1.06 36.18 8.05
N PHE A 235 0.94 36.26 9.38
CA PHE A 235 -0.37 36.21 10.05
C PHE A 235 -1.27 37.40 9.70
N LYS A 236 -0.72 38.61 9.63
CA LYS A 236 -1.47 39.81 9.21
C LYS A 236 -2.00 39.70 7.77
N LEU A 237 -1.28 38.98 6.91
CA LEU A 237 -1.69 38.70 5.54
C LEU A 237 -2.71 37.56 5.43
N ASN A 238 -3.25 37.08 6.55
CA ASN A 238 -4.17 35.96 6.63
C ASN A 238 -3.64 34.66 6.03
N VAL A 239 -2.32 34.49 5.99
CA VAL A 239 -1.69 33.24 5.55
C VAL A 239 -2.06 32.12 6.53
N SER A 240 -2.47 30.99 5.99
CA SER A 240 -2.78 29.76 6.70
C SER A 240 -1.56 29.26 7.47
N ASN A 241 -1.80 28.67 8.63
CA ASN A 241 -0.71 28.21 9.49
C ASN A 241 0.13 27.12 8.82
N ILE A 242 -0.49 26.34 7.93
CA ILE A 242 0.19 25.30 7.18
C ILE A 242 1.14 25.90 6.13
N LEU A 243 0.72 26.94 5.41
CA LEU A 243 1.60 27.62 4.46
C LEU A 243 2.73 28.38 5.18
N VAL A 244 2.45 29.06 6.29
CA VAL A 244 3.51 29.66 7.15
C VAL A 244 4.53 28.61 7.59
N SER A 245 4.06 27.43 7.98
CA SER A 245 4.92 26.31 8.37
C SER A 245 5.82 25.84 7.22
N TYR A 246 5.31 25.75 5.99
CA TYR A 246 6.11 25.43 4.80
C TYR A 246 7.13 26.53 4.47
N LEU A 247 6.70 27.79 4.46
CA LEU A 247 7.53 28.94 4.10
C LEU A 247 8.69 29.13 5.09
N MET A 248 8.40 29.02 6.38
CA MET A 248 9.41 29.24 7.43
C MET A 248 10.15 27.98 7.84
N ARG A 249 9.73 26.78 7.40
CA ARG A 249 10.28 25.48 7.84
C ARG A 249 10.21 25.27 9.36
N VAL A 250 9.10 25.68 9.96
CA VAL A 250 8.82 25.57 11.40
C VAL A 250 7.64 24.64 11.60
N SER A 251 7.66 23.81 12.65
CA SER A 251 6.58 22.83 12.87
C SER A 251 5.22 23.50 12.96
N LEU A 252 4.18 22.85 12.41
CA LEU A 252 2.81 23.38 12.46
C LEU A 252 2.35 23.63 13.91
N GLY A 253 2.74 22.76 14.84
CA GLY A 253 2.45 22.95 16.27
C GLY A 253 3.06 24.23 16.84
N SER A 254 4.29 24.57 16.46
CA SER A 254 4.93 25.83 16.86
C SER A 254 4.23 27.06 16.24
N VAL A 255 3.80 26.97 14.97
CA VAL A 255 3.06 28.05 14.30
C VAL A 255 1.71 28.27 14.98
N ASN A 256 0.95 27.19 15.24
CA ASN A 256 -0.35 27.27 15.92
C ASN A 256 -0.24 27.95 17.29
N LYS A 257 0.70 27.50 18.14
CA LYS A 257 0.94 28.11 19.46
C LYS A 257 1.27 29.61 19.37
N ARG A 258 2.01 30.01 18.34
CA ARG A 258 2.36 31.42 18.12
C ARG A 258 1.20 32.24 17.61
N LYS A 259 0.37 31.69 16.72
CA LYS A 259 -0.83 32.39 16.23
C LYS A 259 -1.82 32.64 17.37
N SER A 260 -2.04 31.67 18.26
CA SER A 260 -2.89 31.88 19.45
C SER A 260 -2.40 33.05 20.31
N LYS A 261 -1.10 33.07 20.66
CA LYS A 261 -0.50 34.18 21.41
C LYS A 261 -0.55 35.51 20.66
N TRP A 262 -0.40 35.49 19.34
CA TRP A 262 -0.46 36.68 18.51
C TRP A 262 -1.88 37.25 18.50
N LEU A 263 -2.91 36.42 18.40
CA LEU A 263 -4.30 36.83 18.51
C LEU A 263 -4.60 37.43 19.88
N GLU A 264 -4.17 36.79 20.98
CA GLU A 264 -4.35 37.32 22.34
C GLU A 264 -3.74 38.73 22.54
N ASN A 265 -2.62 39.02 21.87
CA ASN A 265 -1.94 40.31 21.97
C ASN A 265 -2.44 41.37 20.97
N ASN A 266 -3.32 41.01 20.03
CA ASN A 266 -3.83 41.89 18.96
C ASN A 266 -5.36 41.85 18.85
N SER A 267 -6.04 41.30 19.86
CA SER A 267 -7.50 41.38 20.06
C SER A 267 -7.81 42.54 21.00
#